data_AF-A0A963WDU9-F1
#
_entry.id   AF-A0A963WDU9-F1
#
_cell.length_a   1.000
_cell.length_b   1.000
_cell.length_c   1.000
_cell.angle_alpha   90.00
_cell.angle_beta   90.00
_cell.angle_gamma   90.00
#
_symmetry.space_group_name_H-M   'P 1'
#
loop_
_entity.id
_entity.type
_entity.pdbx_description
1 polymer ?
#
loop_
_entity_poly.entity_id
_entity_poly.type
_entity_poly.pdbx_seq_one_letter_code
_entity_poly.pdbx_strand_id
1 'polypeptide(L)' 'MSMNLVTLLYLVASICFIQALKGLSHPTTSIRGNVFGMTGMTIAVFTTAALIVKLSGSGLGLAWVLLG' A
#
# COMPACT_ATOMS: atom_id res chain seq x y z
N MET A 1 6.04 14.39 4.59
CA MET A 1 6.69 13.19 4.05
C MET A 1 7.93 13.61 3.30
N SER A 2 9.09 13.13 3.75
CA SER A 2 10.35 13.25 3.00
C SER A 2 10.35 12.21 1.89
N MET A 3 10.94 12.52 0.73
CA MET A 3 10.99 11.61 -0.43
C MET A 3 11.60 10.25 -0.05
N ASN A 4 12.60 10.25 0.84
CA ASN A 4 13.27 9.04 1.34
C ASN A 4 12.36 8.14 2.18
N LEU A 5 11.42 8.73 2.94
CA LEU A 5 10.48 7.95 3.76
C LEU A 5 9.43 7.26 2.88
N VAL A 6 8.99 7.97 1.84
CA VAL A 6 8.01 7.46 0.86
C VAL A 6 8.59 6.29 0.07
N THR A 7 9.83 6.41 -0.39
CA THR A 7 10.53 5.31 -1.06
C THR A 7 10.73 4.11 -0.13
N LEU A 8 11.07 4.31 1.15
CA LEU A 8 11.16 3.23 2.13
C LEU A 8 9.82 2.52 2.35
N LEU A 9 8.73 3.26 2.51
CA LEU A 9 7.38 2.69 2.70
C LEU A 9 6.93 1.90 1.47
N TYR A 10 7.19 2.39 0.26
CA TYR A 10 6.90 1.63 -0.96
C TYR A 10 7.79 0.39 -1.11
N LEU A 11 9.05 0.44 -0.68
CA LEU A 11 9.92 -0.74 -0.65
C LEU A 11 9.34 -1.83 0.28
N VAL A 12 8.92 -1.44 1.49
CA VAL A 12 8.29 -2.37 2.46
C VAL A 12 6.97 -2.92 1.90
N ALA A 13 6.13 -2.09 1.30
CA ALA A 13 4.89 -2.53 0.67
C ALA A 13 5.17 -3.55 -0.45
N SER A 14 6.20 -3.32 -1.26
CA SER A 14 6.61 -4.23 -2.34
C SER A 14 7.04 -5.60 -1.82
N ILE A 15 7.79 -5.65 -0.71
CA ILE A 15 8.17 -6.92 -0.06
C ILE A 15 6.91 -7.66 0.45
N CYS A 16 5.96 -6.95 1.06
CA CYS A 16 4.68 -7.54 1.49
C CYS A 16 3.90 -8.14 0.31
N PHE A 17 3.83 -7.43 -0.83
CA PHE A 17 3.16 -7.94 -2.03
C PHE A 17 3.83 -9.18 -2.62
N ILE A 18 5.17 -9.24 -2.63
CA ILE A 18 5.90 -10.44 -3.08
C ILE A 18 5.55 -11.65 -2.19
N GLN A 19 5.48 -11.44 -0.87
CA GLN A 19 5.10 -12.50 0.06
C GLN A 19 3.61 -12.89 -0.07
N ALA A 20 2.74 -11.94 -0.40
CA ALA A 20 1.33 -12.19 -0.68
C ALA A 20 1.15 -13.09 -1.90
N LEU A 21 1.79 -12.75 -3.03
CA LEU A 21 1.74 -13.55 -4.26
C LEU A 21 2.24 -14.98 -4.03
N LYS A 22 3.37 -15.13 -3.34
CA LYS A 22 3.92 -16.45 -2.96
C LYS A 22 2.94 -17.26 -2.10
N GLY A 23 2.26 -16.61 -1.15
CA GLY A 23 1.31 -17.28 -0.28
C GLY A 23 0.02 -17.69 -0.99
N LEU A 24 -0.45 -16.87 -1.94
CA LEU A 24 -1.66 -17.13 -2.74
C LEU A 24 -1.47 -18.25 -3.76
N SER A 25 -0.25 -18.53 -4.21
CA SER A 25 0.05 -19.61 -5.16
C SER A 25 -0.14 -21.03 -4.60
N HIS A 26 -0.34 -21.19 -3.28
CA HIS A 26 -0.70 -22.47 -2.68
C HIS A 26 -1.96 -22.34 -1.80
N PRO A 27 -2.97 -23.21 -1.98
CA PRO A 27 -4.25 -23.10 -1.27
C PRO A 27 -4.10 -23.23 0.25
N THR A 28 -3.13 -24.01 0.73
CA THR A 28 -2.83 -24.19 2.17
C THR A 28 -2.19 -22.96 2.81
N THR A 29 -1.52 -22.09 2.04
CA THR A 29 -0.90 -20.84 2.52
C THR A 29 -1.65 -19.58 2.10
N SER A 30 -2.72 -19.73 1.31
CA SER A 30 -3.47 -18.63 0.71
C SER A 30 -3.99 -17.63 1.75
N ILE A 31 -4.48 -18.11 2.90
CA ILE A 31 -4.94 -17.25 4.00
C ILE A 31 -3.81 -16.34 4.51
N ARG A 32 -2.61 -16.90 4.71
CA ARG A 32 -1.44 -16.13 5.16
C ARG A 32 -0.98 -15.14 4.07
N GLY A 33 -0.96 -15.58 2.81
CA GLY A 33 -0.66 -14.72 1.66
C GLY A 33 -1.62 -13.53 1.56
N ASN A 34 -2.91 -13.77 1.73
CA ASN A 34 -3.92 -12.71 1.72
C ASN A 34 -3.72 -11.70 2.86
N VAL A 35 -3.35 -12.15 4.07
CA VAL A 35 -3.03 -11.24 5.19
C VAL A 35 -1.83 -10.35 4.84
N PHE A 36 -0.75 -10.90 4.28
CA PHE A 36 0.38 -10.10 3.80
C PHE A 36 -0.02 -9.09 2.72
N GLY A 37 -0.95 -9.47 1.83
CA GLY A 37 -1.50 -8.59 0.80
C GLY A 37 -2.29 -7.43 1.40
N MET A 38 -3.19 -7.70 2.34
CA MET A 38 -3.98 -6.67 3.03
C MET A 38 -3.09 -5.69 3.82
N THR A 39 -2.05 -6.19 4.50
CA THR A 39 -1.09 -5.31 5.19
C THR A 39 -0.29 -4.46 4.22
N GLY A 40 0.18 -5.02 3.10
CA GLY A 40 0.90 -4.28 2.06
C GLY A 40 0.04 -3.19 1.42
N MET A 41 -1.23 -3.52 1.13
CA MET A 41 -2.18 -2.57 0.57
C MET A 41 -2.47 -1.42 1.55
N THR A 42 -2.63 -1.72 2.83
CA THR A 42 -2.84 -0.71 3.88
C THR A 42 -1.68 0.29 3.91
N ILE A 43 -0.43 -0.19 3.93
CA ILE A 43 0.76 0.68 3.93
C ILE A 43 0.80 1.57 2.69
N ALA A 44 0.52 1.02 1.51
CA ALA A 44 0.53 1.78 0.26
C ALA A 44 -0.55 2.87 0.23
N VAL A 45 -1.80 2.55 0.61
CA VAL A 45 -2.90 3.52 0.67
C VAL A 45 -2.58 4.64 1.65
N PHE A 46 -2.10 4.32 2.85
CA PHE A 46 -1.71 5.33 3.84
C PHE A 46 -0.58 6.24 3.35
N THR A 47 0.43 5.66 2.70
CA THR A 47 1.55 6.42 2.14
C THR A 47 1.06 7.39 1.06
N THR A 48 0.20 6.92 0.14
CA THR A 48 -0.41 7.74 -0.90
C THR A 48 -1.29 8.84 -0.33
N ALA A 49 -2.16 8.53 0.63
CA ALA A 49 -3.01 9.51 1.30
C ALA A 49 -2.17 10.59 2.00
N ALA A 50 -1.14 10.18 2.74
CA ALA A 50 -0.22 11.11 3.40
C ALA A 50 0.56 11.97 2.39
N LEU A 51 0.90 11.42 1.21
CA LEU A 51 1.55 12.16 0.13
C LEU A 51 0.62 13.21 -0.50
N ILE A 52 -0.61 12.81 -0.81
CA ILE A 52 -1.65 13.68 -1.39
C ILE A 52 -1.94 14.87 -0.46
N VAL A 53 -2.12 14.61 0.83
CA VAL A 53 -2.33 15.68 1.83
C VAL A 53 -1.13 16.63 1.89
N LYS A 54 0.10 16.12 1.81
CA LYS A 54 1.33 16.92 1.87
C LYS A 54 1.60 17.75 0.60
N LEU A 55 1.24 17.22 -0.58
CA LEU A 55 1.62 17.80 -1.87
C LEU A 55 0.51 18.63 -2.50
N SER A 56 -0.76 18.23 -2.33
CA SER A 56 -1.88 18.82 -3.06
C SER A 56 -2.51 20.02 -2.35
N GLY A 57 -2.42 20.13 -1.02
CA GLY A 57 -3.10 21.19 -0.25
C GLY A 57 -4.64 21.21 -0.38
N SER A 58 -5.21 20.29 -1.17
CA SER A 58 -6.63 20.20 -1.48
C SER A 58 -7.08 18.75 -1.34
N GLY A 59 -8.08 18.51 -0.48
CA GLY A 59 -8.66 17.19 -0.23
C GLY A 59 -9.33 16.54 -1.45
N LEU A 60 -9.43 17.26 -2.57
CA LEU A 60 -9.99 16.77 -3.83
C LEU A 60 -9.19 15.61 -4.44
N GLY A 61 -7.87 15.53 -4.23
CA GLY A 61 -7.07 14.40 -4.73
C GLY A 61 -7.45 13.06 -4.11
N LEU A 62 -7.83 13.07 -2.82
CA LEU A 62 -8.35 11.89 -2.13
C LEU A 62 -9.80 11.58 -2.56
N ALA A 63 -10.60 12.60 -2.85
CA ALA A 63 -11.96 12.41 -3.35
C ALA A 63 -11.98 11.70 -4.72
N TRP A 64 -11.06 12.05 -5.63
CA TRP A 64 -10.90 11.34 -6.91
C TRP A 64 -10.47 9.88 -6.74
N VAL A 65 -9.58 9.59 -5.79
CA VAL A 65 -9.13 8.21 -5.49
C VAL A 65 -10.25 7.37 -4.85
N LEU A 66 -11.12 7.98 -4.04
CA LEU A 66 -12.23 7.29 -3.37
C LEU A 66 -13.49 7.16 -4.25
N LEU A 67 -13.70 8.06 -5.22
CA LEU A 67 -14.82 7.99 -6.16
C LEU A 67 -14.63 6.91 -7.23
N GLY A 68 -13.39 6.54 -7.56
CA GLY A 68 -13.06 5.50 -8.53
C GLY A 68 -13.03 6.00 -9.97
#